data_AF-A0AB36JRM5-F1
#
_entry.id   AF-A0AB36JRM5-F1
#
_cell.length_a   1.000
_cell.length_b   1.000
_cell.length_c   1.000
_cell.angle_alpha   90.00
_cell.angle_beta   90.00
_cell.angle_gamma   90.00
#
_symmetry.space_group_name_H-M   'P 1'
#
loop_
_entity.id
_entity.type
_entity.pdbx_description
1 polymer ?
#
loop_
_entity_poly.entity_id
_entity_poly.type
_entity_poly.pdbx_seq_one_letter_code
_entity_poly.pdbx_strand_id
1 'polypeptide(L)'
;MSFQYTDRQLNSLNQSENVYSVNENYAKRKDLDLLTSSEKLQVWEKNTIEIDNQQFKVIKTHSDPWTGFDGMAVAPIVDGEPDYSSVAVIAAATDIQTIDLATAIFGDTDRKRNKGHYLSPQYRAADAFVQEVLDDKRVKQVTQLSGYSQSAYMLKVGAKHGIPTTTFNAWFHYGSLSEEEKDFIRTHPGFFIDYRKREDRVVAFGPGNDPTWSGYDESLGTIYWADGASHDIGDWEFDEKTGQVVDAKTGKPIISGSATAFAQSARQMSQFNSLKSKWQKTGGGLSSEETIFLDVAQSAIVGSAMTGAAKAGLEDVTSLKDKAVQEVEALWANLDFSIYSHLSPWEVEEIFASCGVTYEKIVGDFQIYAEEKVKQMKDLSTTFDSLKTKLDSAVEERITLDNQLAGEFKTWYKKEF
;
A
#
# COMPACT_ATOMS: atom_id res chain seq x y z
N MET A 1 3.82 -16.22 -6.64
CA MET A 1 3.69 -15.03 -5.77
C MET A 1 2.48 -14.25 -6.25
N SER A 2 1.70 -13.66 -5.35
CA SER A 2 0.58 -12.79 -5.73
C SER A 2 1.10 -11.46 -6.26
N PHE A 3 0.48 -10.95 -7.32
CA PHE A 3 0.75 -9.63 -7.87
C PHE A 3 0.48 -8.55 -6.81
N GLN A 4 1.37 -7.56 -6.72
CA GLN A 4 1.26 -6.44 -5.79
C GLN A 4 0.94 -5.17 -6.58
N TYR A 5 -0.21 -4.57 -6.30
CA TYR A 5 -0.60 -3.30 -6.91
C TYR A 5 0.24 -2.16 -6.32
N THR A 6 0.78 -1.30 -7.19
CA THR A 6 1.44 -0.06 -6.75
C THR A 6 0.39 1.00 -6.39
N ASP A 7 0.80 2.01 -5.61
CA ASP A 7 -0.11 3.12 -5.30
C ASP A 7 -0.51 3.87 -6.58
N ARG A 8 0.40 4.04 -7.53
CA ARG A 8 0.13 4.62 -8.85
C ARG A 8 -0.91 3.83 -9.63
N GLN A 9 -0.82 2.50 -9.65
CA GLN A 9 -1.80 1.65 -10.32
C GLN A 9 -3.17 1.78 -9.67
N LEU A 10 -3.24 1.75 -8.33
CA LEU A 10 -4.50 1.93 -7.61
C LEU A 10 -5.08 3.32 -7.82
N ASN A 11 -4.27 4.37 -7.80
CA ASN A 11 -4.69 5.72 -8.12
C ASN A 11 -5.26 5.80 -9.55
N SER A 12 -4.52 5.29 -10.54
CA SER A 12 -4.94 5.29 -11.95
C SER A 12 -6.26 4.56 -12.15
N LEU A 13 -6.44 3.39 -11.53
CA LEU A 13 -7.70 2.64 -11.58
C LEU A 13 -8.89 3.41 -10.99
N ASN A 14 -8.65 4.33 -10.05
CA ASN A 14 -9.68 5.19 -9.48
C ASN A 14 -9.97 6.45 -10.34
N GLN A 15 -9.34 6.62 -11.51
CA GLN A 15 -9.55 7.79 -12.37
C GLN A 15 -10.74 7.62 -13.34
N SER A 16 -11.13 8.72 -13.97
CA SER A 16 -12.32 8.85 -14.83
C SER A 16 -12.41 7.84 -15.97
N GLU A 17 -11.30 7.56 -16.66
CA GLU A 17 -11.27 6.60 -17.77
C GLU A 17 -11.42 5.14 -17.31
N ASN A 18 -11.26 4.90 -16.01
CA ASN A 18 -11.24 3.58 -15.39
C ASN A 18 -12.52 3.33 -14.60
N VAL A 19 -12.50 3.31 -13.26
CA VAL A 19 -13.66 2.85 -12.47
C VAL A 19 -14.97 3.59 -12.78
N TYR A 20 -14.93 4.86 -13.18
CA TYR A 20 -16.15 5.61 -13.55
C TYR A 20 -16.73 5.19 -14.91
N SER A 21 -15.90 4.68 -15.83
CA SER A 21 -16.34 4.30 -17.18
C SER A 21 -17.09 2.96 -17.21
N VAL A 22 -17.27 2.29 -16.07
CA VAL A 22 -18.23 1.16 -15.95
C VAL A 22 -19.68 1.62 -16.02
N ASN A 23 -19.93 2.91 -15.77
CA ASN A 23 -21.24 3.52 -15.88
C ASN A 23 -21.43 4.04 -17.32
N GLU A 24 -22.36 3.42 -18.05
CA GLU A 24 -22.61 3.74 -19.46
C GLU A 24 -22.94 5.23 -19.67
N ASN A 25 -23.69 5.86 -18.76
CA ASN A 25 -24.02 7.28 -18.87
C ASN A 25 -22.81 8.18 -18.63
N TYR A 26 -21.91 7.78 -17.72
CA TYR A 26 -20.65 8.49 -17.50
C TYR A 26 -19.74 8.37 -18.71
N ALA A 27 -19.52 7.14 -19.19
CA ALA A 27 -18.65 6.86 -20.33
C ALA A 27 -19.11 7.65 -21.58
N LYS A 28 -20.40 7.62 -21.91
CA LYS A 28 -20.97 8.42 -23.01
C LYS A 28 -20.78 9.92 -22.85
N ARG A 29 -20.98 10.45 -21.63
CA ARG A 29 -20.83 11.89 -21.34
C ARG A 29 -19.38 12.38 -21.46
N LYS A 30 -18.42 11.49 -21.18
CA LYS A 30 -16.99 11.79 -21.19
C LYS A 30 -16.28 11.36 -22.47
N ASP A 31 -17.01 10.80 -23.44
CA ASP A 31 -16.48 10.24 -24.68
C ASP A 31 -15.41 9.15 -24.42
N LEU A 32 -15.73 8.24 -23.50
CA LEU A 32 -14.89 7.13 -23.08
C LEU A 32 -15.53 5.80 -23.50
N ASP A 33 -14.69 4.77 -23.69
CA ASP A 33 -15.15 3.40 -23.84
C ASP A 33 -15.77 2.89 -22.53
N LEU A 34 -16.85 2.12 -22.64
CA LEU A 34 -17.50 1.46 -21.51
C LEU A 34 -16.67 0.27 -21.04
N LEU A 35 -16.23 0.28 -19.78
CA LEU A 35 -15.57 -0.88 -19.18
C LEU A 35 -16.58 -1.96 -18.78
N THR A 36 -16.37 -3.18 -19.27
CA THR A 36 -17.26 -4.33 -19.07
C THR A 36 -16.45 -5.61 -18.84
N SER A 37 -17.07 -6.61 -18.22
CA SER A 37 -16.50 -7.96 -18.12
C SER A 37 -16.86 -8.88 -19.29
N SER A 38 -17.48 -8.35 -20.35
CA SER A 38 -17.87 -9.13 -21.53
C SER A 38 -16.64 -9.63 -22.30
N GLU A 39 -16.66 -10.91 -22.71
CA GLU A 39 -15.68 -11.45 -23.67
C GLU A 39 -16.02 -11.10 -25.12
N LYS A 40 -17.27 -10.67 -25.39
CA LYS A 40 -17.71 -10.22 -26.71
C LYS A 40 -17.94 -8.72 -26.65
N LEU A 41 -16.94 -7.96 -27.06
CA LEU A 41 -16.95 -6.50 -26.99
C LEU A 41 -17.69 -5.89 -28.18
N GLN A 42 -18.49 -4.87 -27.89
CA GLN A 42 -18.94 -3.89 -28.88
C GLN A 42 -17.82 -2.88 -29.18
N VAL A 43 -18.00 -2.07 -30.24
CA VAL A 43 -16.96 -1.13 -30.71
C VAL A 43 -16.55 -0.11 -29.65
N TRP A 44 -17.48 0.28 -28.77
CA TRP A 44 -17.30 1.25 -27.68
C TRP A 44 -17.12 0.58 -26.30
N GLU A 45 -16.81 -0.72 -26.28
CA GLU A 45 -16.60 -1.48 -25.03
C GLU A 45 -15.15 -1.93 -24.93
N LYS A 46 -14.62 -1.90 -23.71
CA LYS A 46 -13.31 -2.45 -23.36
C LYS A 46 -13.42 -3.36 -22.14
N ASN A 47 -12.54 -4.35 -22.05
CA ASN A 47 -12.41 -5.21 -20.88
C ASN A 47 -10.96 -5.35 -20.39
N THR A 48 -10.04 -4.56 -20.94
CA THR A 48 -8.63 -4.52 -20.54
C THR A 48 -8.22 -3.07 -20.30
N ILE A 49 -7.49 -2.83 -19.22
CA ILE A 49 -6.90 -1.55 -18.83
C ILE A 49 -5.37 -1.70 -18.85
N GLU A 50 -4.63 -0.70 -19.29
CA GLU A 50 -3.17 -0.71 -19.31
C GLU A 50 -2.62 0.46 -18.50
N ILE A 51 -1.80 0.18 -17.48
CA ILE A 51 -1.17 1.16 -16.59
C ILE A 51 0.27 0.72 -16.34
N ASP A 52 1.25 1.60 -16.53
CA ASP A 52 2.69 1.32 -16.32
C ASP A 52 3.20 0.06 -17.06
N ASN A 53 2.76 -0.18 -18.30
CA ASN A 53 3.04 -1.40 -19.08
C ASN A 53 2.50 -2.71 -18.45
N GLN A 54 1.64 -2.61 -17.43
CA GLN A 54 0.90 -3.74 -16.88
C GLN A 54 -0.54 -3.69 -17.36
N GLN A 55 -1.02 -4.81 -17.91
CA GLN A 55 -2.41 -4.96 -18.33
C GLN A 55 -3.27 -5.59 -17.23
N PHE A 56 -4.52 -5.16 -17.13
CA PHE A 56 -5.50 -5.66 -16.18
C PHE A 56 -6.78 -6.05 -16.92
N LYS A 57 -7.25 -7.27 -16.71
CA LYS A 57 -8.54 -7.75 -17.22
C LYS A 57 -9.64 -7.33 -16.26
N VAL A 58 -10.70 -6.71 -16.78
CA VAL A 58 -11.95 -6.45 -16.06
C VAL A 58 -12.70 -7.77 -15.86
N ILE A 59 -12.84 -8.18 -14.61
CA ILE A 59 -13.45 -9.45 -14.21
C ILE A 59 -14.95 -9.30 -13.97
N LYS A 60 -15.34 -8.17 -13.38
CA LYS A 60 -16.73 -7.86 -13.04
C LYS A 60 -16.91 -6.35 -12.90
N THR A 61 -18.07 -5.84 -13.26
CA THR A 61 -18.46 -4.45 -13.06
C THR A 61 -19.84 -4.38 -12.44
N HIS A 62 -20.11 -3.30 -11.71
CA HIS A 62 -21.43 -3.00 -11.18
C HIS A 62 -21.65 -1.49 -11.15
N SER A 63 -22.83 -1.07 -11.58
CA SER A 63 -23.30 0.31 -11.49
C SER A 63 -24.71 0.26 -10.90
N ASP A 64 -24.90 0.94 -9.77
CA ASP A 64 -26.18 1.07 -9.08
C ASP A 64 -26.65 2.53 -9.14
N PRO A 65 -27.55 2.87 -10.09
CA PRO A 65 -28.08 4.22 -10.22
C PRO A 65 -28.85 4.73 -9.00
N TRP A 66 -29.31 3.85 -8.10
CA TRP A 66 -30.06 4.25 -6.92
C TRP A 66 -29.16 4.87 -5.85
N THR A 67 -28.02 4.22 -5.58
CA THR A 67 -27.03 4.73 -4.62
C THR A 67 -25.96 5.60 -5.28
N GLY A 68 -25.79 5.50 -6.60
CA GLY A 68 -24.68 6.09 -7.34
C GLY A 68 -23.37 5.33 -7.18
N PHE A 69 -23.43 4.08 -6.74
CA PHE A 69 -22.25 3.23 -6.62
C PHE A 69 -21.82 2.74 -8.00
N ASP A 70 -20.56 2.95 -8.34
CA ASP A 70 -19.91 2.36 -9.51
C ASP A 70 -18.65 1.62 -9.03
N GLY A 71 -18.49 0.37 -9.46
CA GLY A 71 -17.38 -0.47 -9.02
C GLY A 71 -16.91 -1.45 -10.08
N MET A 72 -15.61 -1.77 -10.04
CA MET A 72 -15.01 -2.79 -10.89
C MET A 72 -14.09 -3.71 -10.11
N ALA A 73 -14.04 -4.97 -10.54
CA ALA A 73 -13.04 -5.93 -10.14
C ALA A 73 -12.09 -6.19 -11.32
N VAL A 74 -10.79 -6.14 -11.06
CA VAL A 74 -9.74 -6.34 -12.07
C VAL A 74 -8.75 -7.41 -11.63
N ALA A 75 -8.21 -8.17 -12.58
CA ALA A 75 -7.12 -9.10 -12.38
C ALA A 75 -5.93 -8.70 -13.25
N PRO A 76 -4.69 -8.72 -12.74
CA PRO A 76 -3.52 -8.43 -13.55
C PRO A 76 -3.32 -9.57 -14.55
N ILE A 77 -2.94 -9.25 -15.78
CA ILE A 77 -2.55 -10.23 -16.79
C ILE A 77 -1.07 -10.54 -16.58
N VAL A 78 -0.76 -11.77 -16.18
CA VAL A 78 0.59 -12.26 -15.91
C VAL A 78 0.83 -13.45 -16.84
N ASP A 79 1.93 -13.42 -17.59
CA ASP A 79 2.27 -14.43 -18.60
C ASP A 79 1.16 -14.67 -19.65
N GLY A 80 0.43 -13.60 -19.99
CA GLY A 80 -0.66 -13.62 -20.98
C GLY A 80 -2.02 -14.07 -20.45
N GLU A 81 -2.14 -14.46 -19.18
CA GLU A 81 -3.38 -14.93 -18.57
C GLU A 81 -3.79 -14.08 -17.35
N PRO A 82 -5.09 -13.85 -17.10
CA PRO A 82 -5.54 -13.16 -15.88
C PRO A 82 -5.21 -13.94 -14.60
N ASP A 83 -4.48 -13.33 -13.66
CA ASP A 83 -4.21 -13.89 -12.34
C ASP A 83 -5.38 -13.64 -11.38
N TYR A 84 -6.32 -14.58 -11.36
CA TYR A 84 -7.46 -14.56 -10.46
C TYR A 84 -7.10 -14.77 -8.97
N SER A 85 -5.83 -14.93 -8.62
CA SER A 85 -5.33 -14.98 -7.24
C SER A 85 -4.91 -13.62 -6.71
N SER A 86 -4.97 -12.58 -7.55
CA SER A 86 -4.52 -11.22 -7.22
C SER A 86 -5.55 -10.18 -7.66
N VAL A 87 -6.84 -10.45 -7.43
CA VAL A 87 -7.93 -9.56 -7.87
C VAL A 87 -7.97 -8.30 -6.99
N ALA A 88 -8.10 -7.14 -7.60
CA ALA A 88 -8.41 -5.89 -6.91
C ALA A 88 -9.86 -5.46 -7.18
N VAL A 89 -10.48 -4.81 -6.19
CA VAL A 89 -11.80 -4.18 -6.34
C VAL A 89 -11.68 -2.68 -6.09
N ILE A 90 -12.17 -1.90 -7.04
CA ILE A 90 -12.06 -0.44 -7.07
C ILE A 90 -13.47 0.13 -7.08
N ALA A 91 -13.72 1.13 -6.24
CA ALA A 91 -14.99 1.86 -6.19
C ALA A 91 -14.79 3.32 -6.60
N ALA A 92 -15.67 3.83 -7.46
CA ALA A 92 -15.68 5.23 -7.86
C ALA A 92 -16.26 6.11 -6.74
N ALA A 93 -15.80 7.36 -6.66
CA ALA A 93 -16.55 8.36 -5.91
C ALA A 93 -17.84 8.73 -6.67
N THR A 94 -18.77 9.41 -5.99
CA THR A 94 -20.01 9.86 -6.64
C THR A 94 -19.73 10.82 -7.79
N ASP A 95 -20.36 10.57 -8.94
CA ASP A 95 -20.42 11.55 -10.03
C ASP A 95 -21.35 12.72 -9.66
N ILE A 96 -20.75 13.83 -9.23
CA ILE A 96 -21.44 15.01 -8.68
C ILE A 96 -22.35 15.73 -9.69
N GLN A 97 -22.32 15.37 -10.98
CA GLN A 97 -23.23 15.90 -11.99
C GLN A 97 -24.56 15.14 -12.06
N THR A 98 -24.59 13.89 -11.59
CA THR A 98 -25.78 13.03 -11.64
C THR A 98 -26.49 12.94 -10.29
N ILE A 99 -25.77 13.16 -9.20
CA ILE A 99 -26.30 13.16 -7.82
C ILE A 99 -25.95 14.48 -7.15
N ASP A 100 -26.91 15.06 -6.41
CA ASP A 100 -26.68 16.25 -5.60
C ASP A 100 -25.55 16.02 -4.59
N LEU A 101 -24.50 16.86 -4.66
CA LEU A 101 -23.30 16.75 -3.82
C LEU A 101 -23.63 16.72 -2.34
N ALA A 102 -24.60 17.53 -1.89
CA ALA A 102 -24.99 17.56 -0.48
C ALA A 102 -25.70 16.26 -0.07
N THR A 103 -26.54 15.69 -0.93
CA THR A 103 -27.18 14.40 -0.71
C THR A 103 -26.17 13.25 -0.73
N ALA A 104 -25.22 13.27 -1.66
CA ALA A 104 -24.16 12.27 -1.75
C ALA A 104 -23.29 12.24 -0.48
N ILE A 105 -22.98 13.42 0.05
CA ILE A 105 -22.04 13.62 1.16
C ILE A 105 -22.70 13.58 2.54
N PHE A 106 -23.99 13.95 2.65
CA PHE A 106 -24.69 14.08 3.94
C PHE A 106 -25.94 13.20 4.07
N GLY A 107 -26.28 12.43 3.03
CA GLY A 107 -27.49 11.61 2.96
C GLY A 107 -27.45 10.30 3.75
N ASP A 108 -26.65 10.19 4.82
CA ASP A 108 -26.54 8.96 5.61
C ASP A 108 -27.94 8.46 6.05
N THR A 109 -28.25 7.24 5.65
CA THR A 109 -29.56 6.63 5.84
C THR A 109 -29.70 5.92 7.19
N ASP A 110 -28.63 5.72 7.96
CA ASP A 110 -28.71 5.01 9.25
C ASP A 110 -27.66 5.43 10.30
N ARG A 111 -27.78 6.66 10.81
CA ARG A 111 -26.95 7.19 11.90
C ARG A 111 -26.89 6.31 13.16
N LYS A 112 -27.92 5.50 13.45
CA LYS A 112 -27.91 4.62 14.65
C LYS A 112 -26.96 3.44 14.47
N ARG A 113 -26.87 2.86 13.27
CA ARG A 113 -25.95 1.75 12.97
C ARG A 113 -24.49 2.19 12.96
N ASN A 114 -24.22 3.44 12.61
CA ASN A 114 -22.86 3.97 12.47
C ASN A 114 -22.40 4.75 13.73
N LYS A 115 -22.97 4.46 14.90
CA LYS A 115 -22.63 5.11 16.18
C LYS A 115 -22.75 6.65 16.12
N GLY A 116 -23.64 7.19 15.28
CA GLY A 116 -23.81 8.63 15.05
C GLY A 116 -22.87 9.25 14.02
N HIS A 117 -21.92 8.49 13.48
CA HIS A 117 -21.01 8.95 12.43
C HIS A 117 -21.62 8.74 11.04
N TYR A 118 -21.20 9.56 10.08
CA TYR A 118 -21.59 9.42 8.68
C TYR A 118 -21.02 8.14 8.07
N LEU A 119 -21.80 7.48 7.23
CA LEU A 119 -21.35 6.47 6.28
C LEU A 119 -22.07 6.69 4.95
N SER A 120 -21.34 6.62 3.84
CA SER A 120 -21.95 6.83 2.53
C SER A 120 -23.08 5.83 2.27
N PRO A 121 -24.21 6.27 1.68
CA PRO A 121 -25.27 5.38 1.20
C PRO A 121 -24.78 4.29 0.25
N GLN A 122 -23.65 4.52 -0.45
CA GLN A 122 -23.03 3.57 -1.39
C GLN A 122 -22.38 2.37 -0.69
N TYR A 123 -22.08 2.46 0.62
CA TYR A 123 -21.37 1.40 1.35
C TYR A 123 -22.04 0.03 1.20
N ARG A 124 -23.37 -0.05 1.24
CA ARG A 124 -24.08 -1.34 1.14
C ARG A 124 -23.94 -1.97 -0.24
N ALA A 125 -24.00 -1.16 -1.30
CA ALA A 125 -23.80 -1.62 -2.67
C ALA A 125 -22.34 -2.08 -2.87
N ALA A 126 -21.38 -1.33 -2.32
CA ALA A 126 -19.96 -1.70 -2.35
C ALA A 126 -19.66 -3.01 -1.61
N ASP A 127 -20.17 -3.17 -0.39
CA ASP A 127 -20.02 -4.38 0.41
C ASP A 127 -20.65 -5.60 -0.27
N ALA A 128 -21.85 -5.45 -0.85
CA ALA A 128 -22.48 -6.50 -1.64
C ALA A 128 -21.67 -6.84 -2.90
N PHE A 129 -21.14 -5.84 -3.60
CA PHE A 129 -20.30 -6.05 -4.78
C PHE A 129 -19.00 -6.77 -4.45
N VAL A 130 -18.32 -6.42 -3.35
CA VAL A 130 -17.12 -7.15 -2.90
C VAL A 130 -17.46 -8.60 -2.56
N GLN A 131 -18.57 -8.86 -1.86
CA GLN A 131 -19.01 -10.24 -1.60
C GLN A 131 -19.30 -11.00 -2.91
N GLU A 132 -19.94 -10.35 -3.86
CA GLU A 132 -20.21 -10.90 -5.18
C GLU A 132 -18.96 -11.24 -6.00
N VAL A 133 -17.85 -10.53 -5.78
CA VAL A 133 -16.55 -10.83 -6.39
C VAL A 133 -15.87 -11.98 -5.66
N LEU A 134 -15.97 -12.03 -4.32
CA LEU A 134 -15.48 -13.15 -3.51
C LEU A 134 -16.20 -14.46 -3.84
N ASP A 135 -17.48 -14.40 -4.20
CA ASP A 135 -18.30 -15.56 -4.58
C ASP A 135 -18.10 -16.01 -6.04
N ASP A 136 -17.39 -15.23 -6.87
CA ASP A 136 -17.11 -15.60 -8.26
C ASP A 136 -16.13 -16.78 -8.30
N LYS A 137 -16.55 -17.88 -8.93
CA LYS A 137 -15.79 -19.14 -8.99
C LYS A 137 -14.42 -19.01 -9.66
N ARG A 138 -14.22 -17.99 -10.49
CA ARG A 138 -12.91 -17.71 -11.12
C ARG A 138 -11.94 -17.12 -10.09
N VAL A 139 -12.46 -16.25 -9.22
CA VAL A 139 -11.69 -15.51 -8.22
C VAL A 139 -11.22 -16.46 -7.13
N LYS A 140 -9.90 -16.61 -7.02
CA LYS A 140 -9.26 -17.40 -5.96
C LYS A 140 -9.01 -16.54 -4.73
N GLN A 141 -8.72 -15.25 -4.95
CA GLN A 141 -8.46 -14.29 -3.89
C GLN A 141 -8.63 -12.85 -4.39
N VAL A 142 -9.25 -12.03 -3.55
CA VAL A 142 -9.19 -10.56 -3.64
C VAL A 142 -8.07 -10.08 -2.72
N THR A 143 -7.06 -9.41 -3.27
CA THR A 143 -5.84 -9.01 -2.56
C THR A 143 -5.80 -7.53 -2.21
N GLN A 144 -6.64 -6.72 -2.85
CA GLN A 144 -6.58 -5.27 -2.69
C GLN A 144 -7.96 -4.64 -2.94
N LEU A 145 -8.33 -3.69 -2.08
CA LEU A 145 -9.42 -2.76 -2.31
C LEU A 145 -8.87 -1.36 -2.54
N SER A 146 -9.58 -0.54 -3.30
CA SER A 146 -9.27 0.88 -3.39
C SER A 146 -10.50 1.75 -3.61
N GLY A 147 -10.36 3.00 -3.20
CA GLY A 147 -11.35 4.05 -3.35
C GLY A 147 -10.70 5.42 -3.23
N TYR A 148 -11.41 6.44 -3.69
CA TYR A 148 -11.02 7.83 -3.62
C TYR A 148 -12.20 8.70 -3.14
N SER A 149 -11.90 9.76 -2.39
CA SER A 149 -12.91 10.68 -1.87
C SER A 149 -14.00 9.93 -1.08
N GLN A 150 -15.27 10.09 -1.43
CA GLN A 150 -16.39 9.43 -0.76
C GLN A 150 -16.32 7.89 -0.78
N SER A 151 -15.68 7.29 -1.80
CA SER A 151 -15.54 5.84 -1.87
C SER A 151 -14.50 5.26 -0.90
N ALA A 152 -13.89 6.09 -0.06
CA ALA A 152 -13.06 5.63 1.05
C ALA A 152 -13.80 4.79 2.10
N TYR A 153 -15.13 4.64 2.02
CA TYR A 153 -15.85 3.56 2.73
C TYR A 153 -15.28 2.17 2.44
N MET A 154 -14.50 2.00 1.36
CA MET A 154 -13.75 0.78 1.09
C MET A 154 -12.81 0.40 2.24
N LEU A 155 -12.34 1.34 3.08
CA LEU A 155 -11.60 1.03 4.31
C LEU A 155 -12.44 0.16 5.26
N LYS A 156 -13.72 0.49 5.43
CA LYS A 156 -14.65 -0.31 6.23
C LYS A 156 -14.95 -1.66 5.58
N VAL A 157 -15.15 -1.68 4.26
CA VAL A 157 -15.36 -2.94 3.50
C VAL A 157 -14.15 -3.86 3.65
N GLY A 158 -12.93 -3.32 3.52
CA GLY A 158 -11.69 -4.07 3.70
C GLY A 158 -11.50 -4.58 5.12
N ALA A 159 -11.79 -3.77 6.13
CA ALA A 159 -11.73 -4.20 7.52
C ALA A 159 -12.72 -5.33 7.82
N LYS A 160 -13.93 -5.26 7.25
CA LYS A 160 -14.96 -6.29 7.40
C LYS A 160 -14.55 -7.61 6.74
N HIS A 161 -13.97 -7.58 5.55
CA HIS A 161 -13.61 -8.78 4.77
C HIS A 161 -12.17 -9.24 4.97
N GLY A 162 -11.36 -8.51 5.74
CA GLY A 162 -9.96 -8.79 5.97
C GLY A 162 -9.06 -8.54 4.76
N ILE A 163 -9.42 -7.60 3.89
CA ILE A 163 -8.73 -7.33 2.62
C ILE A 163 -7.93 -6.02 2.73
N PRO A 164 -6.62 -6.01 2.38
CA PRO A 164 -5.83 -4.78 2.30
C PRO A 164 -6.52 -3.71 1.46
N THR A 165 -6.44 -2.45 1.91
CA THR A 165 -7.16 -1.34 1.29
C THR A 165 -6.29 -0.09 1.25
N THR A 166 -6.22 0.54 0.08
CA THR A 166 -5.52 1.81 -0.13
C THR A 166 -6.51 2.84 -0.66
N THR A 167 -6.62 4.00 -0.01
CA THR A 167 -7.52 5.08 -0.42
C THR A 167 -6.78 6.40 -0.57
N PHE A 168 -7.37 7.30 -1.36
CA PHE A 168 -6.83 8.63 -1.65
C PHE A 168 -7.84 9.72 -1.30
N ASN A 169 -7.39 10.77 -0.62
CA ASN A 169 -8.16 11.93 -0.20
C ASN A 169 -9.52 11.55 0.44
N ALA A 170 -9.49 10.63 1.40
CA ALA A 170 -10.71 10.02 1.92
C ALA A 170 -11.73 11.04 2.46
N TRP A 171 -12.98 10.88 2.03
CA TRP A 171 -14.16 11.29 2.79
C TRP A 171 -14.71 10.08 3.52
N PHE A 172 -14.24 9.87 4.74
CA PHE A 172 -14.58 8.70 5.55
C PHE A 172 -14.49 9.00 7.05
N HIS A 173 -15.54 8.63 7.78
CA HIS A 173 -15.58 8.78 9.24
C HIS A 173 -15.21 7.46 9.91
N TYR A 174 -14.03 7.42 10.52
CA TYR A 174 -13.52 6.25 11.23
C TYR A 174 -14.40 5.81 12.41
N GLY A 175 -15.19 6.71 12.98
CA GLY A 175 -16.17 6.38 14.02
C GLY A 175 -17.30 5.45 13.52
N SER A 176 -17.50 5.32 12.21
CA SER A 176 -18.42 4.34 11.62
C SER A 176 -17.91 2.89 11.70
N LEU A 177 -16.63 2.68 12.04
CA LEU A 177 -16.07 1.35 12.23
C LEU A 177 -16.63 0.67 13.50
N SER A 178 -16.90 -0.64 13.39
CA SER A 178 -17.14 -1.49 14.55
C SER A 178 -15.86 -1.64 15.37
N GLU A 179 -15.95 -2.16 16.60
CA GLU A 179 -14.72 -2.37 17.39
C GLU A 179 -13.90 -3.54 16.82
N GLU A 180 -14.56 -4.57 16.27
CA GLU A 180 -13.90 -5.68 15.58
C GLU A 180 -13.14 -5.20 14.33
N GLU A 181 -13.72 -4.29 13.55
CA GLU A 181 -13.07 -3.69 12.39
C GLU A 181 -11.84 -2.85 12.80
N LYS A 182 -11.94 -2.07 13.88
CA LYS A 182 -10.78 -1.32 14.43
C LYS A 182 -9.69 -2.25 14.94
N ASP A 183 -10.05 -3.29 15.67
CA ASP A 183 -9.09 -4.27 16.18
C ASP A 183 -8.42 -5.03 15.06
N PHE A 184 -9.15 -5.35 13.99
CA PHE A 184 -8.57 -5.92 12.78
C PHE A 184 -7.53 -4.97 12.17
N ILE A 185 -7.86 -3.69 12.00
CA ILE A 185 -6.92 -2.68 11.49
C ILE A 185 -5.67 -2.60 12.36
N ARG A 186 -5.81 -2.48 13.69
CA ARG A 186 -4.68 -2.37 14.64
C ARG A 186 -3.76 -3.58 14.62
N THR A 187 -4.32 -4.78 14.44
CA THR A 187 -3.57 -6.04 14.42
C THR A 187 -2.96 -6.36 13.05
N HIS A 188 -3.27 -5.57 12.02
CA HIS A 188 -2.76 -5.73 10.65
C HIS A 188 -2.12 -4.43 10.12
N PRO A 189 -1.06 -3.91 10.78
CA PRO A 189 -0.37 -2.70 10.35
C PRO A 189 0.11 -2.82 8.89
N GLY A 190 -0.14 -1.77 8.10
CA GLY A 190 0.21 -1.72 6.67
C GLY A 190 -0.81 -2.37 5.72
N PHE A 191 -1.91 -2.93 6.23
CA PHE A 191 -3.02 -3.38 5.37
C PHE A 191 -3.88 -2.21 4.90
N PHE A 192 -4.01 -1.18 5.71
CA PHE A 192 -4.90 -0.05 5.49
C PHE A 192 -4.09 1.22 5.34
N ILE A 193 -4.18 1.83 4.16
CA ILE A 193 -3.47 3.05 3.80
C ILE A 193 -4.53 4.08 3.35
N ASP A 194 -4.57 5.22 4.03
CA ASP A 194 -5.39 6.37 3.68
C ASP A 194 -4.48 7.56 3.42
N TYR A 195 -4.15 7.77 2.14
CA TYR A 195 -3.36 8.91 1.72
C TYR A 195 -4.20 10.18 1.73
N ARG A 196 -3.77 11.20 2.46
CA ARG A 196 -4.47 12.49 2.56
C ARG A 196 -3.52 13.65 2.33
N LYS A 197 -3.99 14.70 1.65
CA LYS A 197 -3.26 15.96 1.55
C LYS A 197 -3.62 16.90 2.71
N ARG A 198 -2.60 17.52 3.32
CA ARG A 198 -2.75 18.32 4.55
C ARG A 198 -3.71 19.51 4.43
N GLU A 199 -3.74 20.15 3.27
CA GLU A 199 -4.52 21.37 3.02
C GLU A 199 -5.73 21.12 2.12
N ASP A 200 -6.04 19.86 1.81
CA ASP A 200 -7.22 19.49 1.03
C ASP A 200 -8.48 19.91 1.81
N ARG A 201 -9.19 20.89 1.25
CA ARG A 201 -10.37 21.49 1.88
C ARG A 201 -11.56 20.54 1.97
N VAL A 202 -11.59 19.45 1.21
CA VAL A 202 -12.62 18.40 1.30
C VAL A 202 -12.27 17.41 2.42
N VAL A 203 -10.99 17.05 2.54
CA VAL A 203 -10.47 16.29 3.70
C VAL A 203 -10.63 17.11 4.99
N ALA A 204 -10.44 18.42 4.92
CA ALA A 204 -10.54 19.36 6.04
C ALA A 204 -11.86 20.16 6.07
N PHE A 205 -12.92 19.69 5.39
CA PHE A 205 -14.19 20.46 5.28
C PHE A 205 -14.93 20.51 6.62
N GLY A 206 -14.56 21.47 7.46
CA GLY A 206 -15.13 21.68 8.78
C GLY A 206 -14.99 20.45 9.70
N PRO A 207 -15.69 20.42 10.85
CA PRO A 207 -15.67 19.28 11.77
C PRO A 207 -16.32 18.00 11.21
N GLY A 208 -16.75 18.00 9.94
CA GLY A 208 -17.40 16.86 9.28
C GLY A 208 -16.41 15.74 8.98
N ASN A 209 -15.41 15.99 8.13
CA ASN A 209 -14.50 14.96 7.61
C ASN A 209 -13.08 14.99 8.20
N ASP A 210 -12.81 15.97 9.07
CA ASP A 210 -11.56 16.02 9.84
C ASP A 210 -11.40 14.73 10.67
N PRO A 211 -10.25 14.01 10.59
CA PRO A 211 -10.04 12.76 11.32
C PRO A 211 -10.32 12.85 12.82
N THR A 212 -9.90 13.94 13.46
CA THR A 212 -10.07 14.15 14.91
C THR A 212 -11.55 14.18 15.30
N TRP A 213 -12.41 14.78 14.48
CA TRP A 213 -13.85 14.88 14.75
C TRP A 213 -14.67 13.72 14.17
N SER A 214 -14.16 13.06 13.15
CA SER A 214 -14.82 11.96 12.46
C SER A 214 -14.58 10.58 13.11
N GLY A 215 -13.92 10.56 14.27
CA GLY A 215 -13.73 9.38 15.12
C GLY A 215 -12.46 8.58 14.81
N TYR A 216 -11.43 9.23 14.26
CA TYR A 216 -10.12 8.62 14.07
C TYR A 216 -9.38 8.49 15.40
N ASP A 217 -8.72 7.35 15.56
CA ASP A 217 -7.82 7.03 16.66
C ASP A 217 -6.44 6.83 16.06
N GLU A 218 -5.45 7.60 16.51
CA GLU A 218 -4.08 7.53 15.97
C GLU A 218 -3.47 6.13 16.08
N SER A 219 -3.92 5.30 17.03
CA SER A 219 -3.48 3.90 17.15
C SER A 219 -3.87 3.02 15.96
N LEU A 220 -4.82 3.47 15.11
CA LEU A 220 -5.14 2.78 13.86
C LEU A 220 -4.00 2.88 12.85
N GLY A 221 -3.20 3.96 12.89
CA GLY A 221 -2.01 4.10 12.06
C GLY A 221 -2.24 4.00 10.54
N THR A 222 -3.41 4.42 10.06
CA THR A 222 -3.80 4.24 8.65
C THR A 222 -3.64 5.49 7.80
N ILE A 223 -3.66 6.68 8.40
CA ILE A 223 -3.58 7.96 7.66
C ILE A 223 -2.13 8.33 7.40
N TYR A 224 -1.79 8.56 6.13
CA TYR A 224 -0.50 9.03 5.66
C TYR A 224 -0.64 10.39 4.99
N TRP A 225 -0.02 11.41 5.60
CA TRP A 225 -0.17 12.79 5.19
C TRP A 225 0.89 13.22 4.18
N ALA A 226 0.42 13.72 3.04
CA ALA A 226 1.21 14.38 2.01
C ALA A 226 1.03 15.90 2.07
N ASP A 227 2.03 16.65 1.63
CA ASP A 227 1.83 18.07 1.36
C ASP A 227 0.87 18.32 0.18
N GLY A 228 0.15 19.45 0.22
CA GLY A 228 -0.71 19.93 -0.86
C GLY A 228 -2.16 20.17 -0.45
N ALA A 229 -2.90 20.82 -1.36
CA ALA A 229 -4.28 21.27 -1.14
C ALA A 229 -5.32 20.68 -2.12
N SER A 230 -4.87 19.92 -3.13
CA SER A 230 -5.76 19.42 -4.17
C SER A 230 -6.58 18.22 -3.70
N HIS A 231 -7.88 18.27 -3.94
CA HIS A 231 -8.71 17.09 -3.80
C HIS A 231 -8.60 16.15 -5.01
N ASP A 232 -8.14 16.61 -6.18
CA ASP A 232 -8.13 15.81 -7.42
C ASP A 232 -7.22 14.58 -7.28
N ILE A 233 -7.73 13.44 -7.73
CA ILE A 233 -7.00 12.18 -7.73
C ILE A 233 -5.81 12.20 -8.70
N GLY A 234 -5.90 12.97 -9.78
CA GLY A 234 -4.82 13.09 -10.78
C GLY A 234 -3.61 13.88 -10.28
N ASP A 235 -3.75 14.63 -9.17
CA ASP A 235 -2.69 15.50 -8.64
C ASP A 235 -1.75 14.78 -7.66
N TRP A 236 -1.80 13.45 -7.59
CA TRP A 236 -0.87 12.67 -6.77
C TRP A 236 0.44 12.41 -7.53
N GLU A 237 1.56 12.56 -6.82
CA GLU A 237 2.89 12.29 -7.36
C GLU A 237 3.41 10.93 -6.89
N PHE A 238 4.16 10.26 -7.76
CA PHE A 238 4.62 8.90 -7.52
C PHE A 238 6.08 8.72 -7.89
N ASP A 239 6.82 7.93 -7.10
CA ASP A 239 8.16 7.48 -7.46
C ASP A 239 8.11 6.69 -8.78
N GLU A 240 9.01 7.02 -9.71
CA GLU A 240 9.01 6.42 -11.05
C GLU A 240 9.33 4.93 -11.07
N LYS A 241 10.10 4.44 -10.09
CA LYS A 241 10.56 3.06 -10.05
C LYS A 241 9.60 2.17 -9.26
N THR A 242 9.08 2.68 -8.14
CA THR A 242 8.28 1.88 -7.21
C THR A 242 6.79 2.12 -7.35
N GLY A 243 6.38 3.24 -7.96
CA GLY A 243 4.98 3.66 -8.05
C GLY A 243 4.36 4.02 -6.69
N GLN A 244 5.18 4.23 -5.66
CA GLN A 244 4.72 4.68 -4.34
C GLN A 244 4.39 6.17 -4.35
N VAL A 245 3.43 6.58 -3.53
CA VAL A 245 3.16 8.01 -3.33
C VAL A 245 4.37 8.71 -2.74
N VAL A 246 4.77 9.84 -3.33
CA VAL A 246 5.82 10.71 -2.82
C VAL A 246 5.25 12.01 -2.27
N ASP A 247 5.95 12.59 -1.29
CA ASP A 247 5.69 13.94 -0.82
C ASP A 247 6.25 14.94 -1.83
N ALA A 248 5.39 15.78 -2.42
CA ALA A 248 5.75 16.71 -3.50
C ALA A 248 6.84 17.74 -3.10
N LYS A 249 6.96 18.08 -1.81
CA LYS A 249 8.02 18.99 -1.33
C LYS A 249 9.39 18.33 -1.32
N THR A 250 9.43 17.04 -0.98
CA THR A 250 10.69 16.33 -0.74
C THR A 250 11.08 15.37 -1.86
N GLY A 251 10.13 14.98 -2.71
CA GLY A 251 10.28 13.95 -3.74
C GLY A 251 10.49 12.54 -3.17
N LYS A 252 10.26 12.34 -1.86
CA LYS A 252 10.51 11.05 -1.18
C LYS A 252 9.21 10.28 -0.93
N PRO A 253 9.24 8.93 -0.97
CA PRO A 253 8.09 8.12 -0.59
C PRO A 253 7.55 8.50 0.79
N ILE A 254 6.23 8.65 0.92
CA ILE A 254 5.57 8.99 2.19
C ILE A 254 5.71 7.84 3.20
N ILE A 255 5.67 6.62 2.70
CA ILE A 255 5.89 5.40 3.47
C ILE A 255 7.32 4.93 3.20
N SER A 256 8.12 4.76 4.25
CA SER A 256 9.51 4.31 4.11
C SER A 256 9.60 2.95 3.41
N GLY A 257 10.74 2.67 2.77
CA GLY A 257 10.93 1.39 2.11
C GLY A 257 10.89 0.22 3.10
N SER A 258 11.39 0.43 4.32
CA SER A 258 11.31 -0.54 5.41
C SER A 258 9.88 -0.85 5.88
N ALA A 259 9.03 0.18 6.03
CA ALA A 259 7.63 0.01 6.39
C ALA A 259 6.84 -0.67 5.27
N THR A 260 7.17 -0.35 4.02
CA THR A 260 6.59 -0.98 2.84
C THR A 260 6.92 -2.47 2.77
N ALA A 261 8.20 -2.83 2.94
CA ALA A 261 8.64 -4.22 2.98
C ALA A 261 7.96 -5.01 4.12
N PHE A 262 7.80 -4.38 5.29
CA PHE A 262 7.07 -4.98 6.41
C PHE A 262 5.58 -5.21 6.08
N ALA A 263 4.90 -4.21 5.52
CA ALA A 263 3.50 -4.31 5.14
C ALA A 263 3.28 -5.41 4.09
N GLN A 264 4.15 -5.49 3.08
CA GLN A 264 4.12 -6.56 2.07
C GLN A 264 4.31 -7.94 2.70
N SER A 265 5.23 -8.08 3.65
CA SER A 265 5.43 -9.33 4.39
C SER A 265 4.20 -9.74 5.21
N ALA A 266 3.59 -8.79 5.92
CA ALA A 266 2.37 -9.04 6.68
C ALA A 266 1.24 -9.54 5.77
N ARG A 267 1.11 -8.96 4.55
CA ARG A 267 0.14 -9.41 3.54
C ARG A 267 0.41 -10.84 3.09
N GLN A 268 1.66 -11.14 2.73
CA GLN A 268 2.08 -12.49 2.35
C GLN A 268 1.86 -13.51 3.48
N MET A 269 2.12 -13.11 4.73
CA MET A 269 1.90 -13.96 5.91
C MET A 269 0.41 -14.25 6.15
N SER A 270 -0.47 -13.27 5.91
CA SER A 270 -1.92 -13.48 5.97
C SER A 270 -2.40 -14.48 4.91
N GLN A 271 -1.88 -14.36 3.68
CA GLN A 271 -2.14 -15.33 2.61
C GLN A 271 -1.64 -16.73 2.97
N PHE A 272 -0.42 -16.82 3.51
CA PHE A 272 0.16 -18.06 4.01
C PHE A 272 -0.70 -18.71 5.09
N ASN A 273 -1.17 -17.93 6.07
CA ASN A 273 -2.01 -18.43 7.16
C ASN A 273 -3.38 -18.92 6.66
N SER A 274 -3.94 -18.28 5.64
CA SER A 274 -5.17 -18.74 4.98
C SER A 274 -4.96 -20.06 4.25
N LEU A 275 -3.85 -20.21 3.51
CA LEU A 275 -3.49 -21.46 2.85
C LEU A 275 -3.31 -22.60 3.86
N LYS A 276 -2.53 -22.36 4.92
CA LYS A 276 -2.31 -23.30 6.01
C LYS A 276 -3.63 -23.74 6.65
N SER A 277 -4.52 -22.79 6.94
CA SER A 277 -5.84 -23.08 7.52
C SER A 277 -6.72 -23.91 6.59
N LYS A 278 -6.62 -23.70 5.26
CA LYS A 278 -7.36 -24.48 4.26
C LYS A 278 -6.88 -25.93 4.20
N TRP A 279 -5.56 -26.15 4.18
CA TRP A 279 -4.97 -27.50 4.16
C TRP A 279 -5.24 -28.26 5.46
N GLN A 280 -5.26 -27.57 6.60
CA GLN A 280 -5.66 -28.19 7.87
C GLN A 280 -7.11 -28.71 7.86
N LYS A 281 -8.01 -28.08 7.11
CA LYS A 281 -9.43 -28.47 7.02
C LYS A 281 -9.68 -29.66 6.09
N THR A 282 -8.74 -30.02 5.21
CA THR A 282 -8.91 -31.12 4.23
C THR A 282 -8.72 -32.55 4.79
N GLY A 283 -9.14 -32.78 6.04
CA GLY A 283 -9.63 -34.10 6.48
C GLY A 283 -8.67 -35.01 7.26
N GLY A 284 -7.45 -34.59 7.60
CA GLY A 284 -6.52 -35.43 8.38
C GLY A 284 -5.46 -34.70 9.21
N GLY A 285 -5.46 -33.37 9.23
CA GLY A 285 -4.27 -32.59 9.61
C GLY A 285 -3.33 -32.40 8.42
N LEU A 286 -2.21 -31.71 8.64
CA LEU A 286 -1.20 -31.50 7.59
C LEU A 286 -0.37 -32.77 7.39
N SER A 287 -0.12 -33.17 6.14
CA SER A 287 0.86 -34.21 5.83
C SER A 287 2.29 -33.74 6.16
N SER A 288 3.26 -34.67 6.18
CA SER A 288 4.67 -34.31 6.34
C SER A 288 5.14 -33.39 5.20
N GLU A 289 4.72 -33.68 3.97
CA GLU A 289 5.04 -32.91 2.77
C GLU A 289 4.41 -31.52 2.81
N GLU A 290 3.13 -31.42 3.21
CA GLU A 290 2.44 -30.15 3.40
C GLU A 290 3.11 -29.31 4.51
N THR A 291 3.56 -29.96 5.58
CA THR A 291 4.28 -29.30 6.67
C THR A 291 5.63 -28.74 6.20
N ILE A 292 6.42 -29.54 5.46
CA ILE A 292 7.69 -29.08 4.89
C ILE A 292 7.46 -27.93 3.91
N PHE A 293 6.47 -28.03 3.03
CA PHE A 293 6.11 -26.94 2.12
C PHE A 293 5.76 -25.65 2.86
N LEU A 294 4.95 -25.75 3.93
CA LEU A 294 4.57 -24.58 4.72
C LEU A 294 5.77 -23.98 5.48
N ASP A 295 6.67 -24.80 6.01
CA ASP A 295 7.90 -24.32 6.66
C ASP A 295 8.82 -23.60 5.65
N VAL A 296 8.97 -24.14 4.43
CA VAL A 296 9.71 -23.51 3.33
C VAL A 296 9.07 -22.16 2.96
N ALA A 297 7.75 -22.13 2.75
CA ALA A 297 7.05 -20.93 2.36
C ALA A 297 7.12 -19.84 3.44
N GLN A 298 6.94 -20.20 4.71
CA GLN A 298 7.08 -19.26 5.83
C GLN A 298 8.49 -18.71 5.94
N SER A 299 9.51 -19.57 5.82
CA SER A 299 10.93 -19.18 5.84
C SER A 299 11.25 -18.21 4.71
N ALA A 300 10.76 -18.49 3.49
CA ALA A 300 10.96 -17.62 2.33
C ALA A 300 10.32 -16.24 2.52
N ILE A 301 9.09 -16.17 3.04
CA ILE A 301 8.38 -14.91 3.31
C ILE A 301 9.14 -14.10 4.36
N VAL A 302 9.41 -14.70 5.53
CA VAL A 302 10.03 -14.00 6.66
C VAL A 302 11.47 -13.60 6.34
N GLY A 303 12.27 -14.51 5.77
CA GLY A 303 13.67 -14.27 5.41
C GLY A 303 13.83 -13.18 4.36
N SER A 304 13.00 -13.20 3.31
CA SER A 304 13.03 -12.18 2.25
C SER A 304 12.55 -10.83 2.78
N ALA A 305 11.50 -10.82 3.61
CA ALA A 305 10.97 -9.60 4.20
C ALA A 305 11.97 -8.88 5.11
N MET A 306 12.60 -9.60 6.04
CA MET A 306 13.58 -9.00 6.96
C MET A 306 14.77 -8.42 6.20
N THR A 307 15.26 -9.16 5.20
CA THR A 307 16.36 -8.73 4.34
C THR A 307 15.97 -7.50 3.50
N GLY A 308 14.79 -7.53 2.88
CA GLY A 308 14.27 -6.42 2.08
C GLY A 308 14.08 -5.16 2.91
N ALA A 309 13.49 -5.27 4.11
CA ALA A 309 13.29 -4.16 5.01
C ALA A 309 14.62 -3.54 5.48
N ALA A 310 15.63 -4.36 5.78
CA ALA A 310 16.94 -3.89 6.20
C ALA A 310 17.71 -3.20 5.05
N LYS A 311 17.62 -3.74 3.82
CA LYS A 311 18.22 -3.12 2.63
C LYS A 311 17.54 -1.80 2.28
N ALA A 312 16.21 -1.76 2.28
CA ALA A 312 15.46 -0.54 2.05
C ALA A 312 15.77 0.51 3.13
N GLY A 313 15.87 0.11 4.40
CA GLY A 313 16.30 1.00 5.48
C GLY A 313 17.73 1.53 5.30
N LEU A 314 18.66 0.72 4.80
CA LEU A 314 20.01 1.15 4.45
C LEU A 314 20.01 2.17 3.30
N GLU A 315 19.22 1.94 2.27
CA GLU A 315 19.04 2.86 1.14
C GLU A 315 18.46 4.20 1.62
N ASP A 316 17.40 4.17 2.42
CA ASP A 316 16.75 5.35 3.00
C ASP A 316 17.73 6.19 3.84
N VAL A 317 18.50 5.54 4.73
CA VAL A 317 19.49 6.21 5.59
C VAL A 317 20.66 6.75 4.79
N THR A 318 21.10 6.03 3.75
CA THR A 318 22.19 6.50 2.86
C THR A 318 21.75 7.73 2.07
N SER A 319 20.55 7.70 1.48
CA SER A 319 19.96 8.85 0.79
C SER A 319 19.78 10.06 1.73
N LEU A 320 19.36 9.81 2.97
CA LEU A 320 19.23 10.86 3.98
C LEU A 320 20.59 11.46 4.35
N LYS A 321 21.62 10.63 4.52
CA LYS A 321 22.99 11.11 4.75
C LYS A 321 23.42 12.03 3.63
N ASP A 322 23.34 11.59 2.37
CA ASP A 322 23.86 12.35 1.23
C ASP A 322 23.20 13.73 1.13
N LYS A 323 21.86 13.79 1.31
CA LYS A 323 21.12 15.05 1.34
C LYS A 323 21.50 15.94 2.52
N ALA A 324 21.56 15.38 3.72
CA ALA A 324 21.86 16.17 4.92
C ALA A 324 23.29 16.71 4.90
N VAL A 325 24.25 15.95 4.37
CA VAL A 325 25.63 16.41 4.16
C VAL A 325 25.65 17.55 3.15
N GLN A 326 24.94 17.44 2.03
CA GLN A 326 24.82 18.51 1.04
C GLN A 326 24.22 19.80 1.64
N GLU A 327 23.17 19.68 2.47
CA GLU A 327 22.54 20.83 3.12
C GLU A 327 23.48 21.50 4.14
N VAL A 328 24.21 20.71 4.93
CA VAL A 328 25.20 21.23 5.88
C VAL A 328 26.39 21.90 5.16
N GLU A 329 26.85 21.35 4.04
CA GLU A 329 27.86 21.99 3.19
C GLU A 329 27.35 23.31 2.59
N ALA A 330 26.10 23.36 2.13
CA ALA A 330 25.50 24.58 1.61
C ALA A 330 25.34 25.66 2.70
N LEU A 331 24.98 25.26 3.94
CA LEU A 331 24.94 26.18 5.08
C LEU A 331 26.31 26.76 5.38
N TRP A 332 27.37 25.95 5.35
CA TRP A 332 28.74 26.43 5.50
C TRP A 332 29.13 27.40 4.38
N ALA A 333 28.83 27.06 3.13
CA ALA A 333 29.16 27.90 1.97
C ALA A 333 28.44 29.27 1.98
N ASN A 334 27.31 29.38 2.67
CA ASN A 334 26.57 30.64 2.84
C ASN A 334 27.13 31.55 3.94
N LEU A 335 28.12 31.10 4.73
CA LEU A 335 28.77 31.96 5.69
C LEU A 335 29.61 33.02 4.96
N ASP A 336 29.22 34.27 5.12
CA ASP A 336 29.96 35.41 4.57
C ASP A 336 30.98 35.92 5.60
N PHE A 337 32.25 35.59 5.40
CA PHE A 337 33.34 36.11 6.24
C PHE A 337 33.73 37.56 5.89
N SER A 338 33.13 38.15 4.86
CA SER A 338 33.39 39.54 4.44
C SER A 338 32.41 40.57 5.05
N ILE A 339 31.50 40.14 5.92
CA ILE A 339 30.44 40.99 6.50
C ILE A 339 30.94 42.19 7.32
N TYR A 340 32.19 42.17 7.80
CA TYR A 340 32.77 43.24 8.60
C TYR A 340 33.85 44.00 7.84
N SER A 341 33.53 45.19 7.33
CA SER A 341 34.43 46.02 6.50
C SER A 341 35.71 46.51 7.19
N HIS A 342 35.79 46.41 8.52
CA HIS A 342 36.95 46.83 9.32
C HIS A 342 37.94 45.69 9.62
N LEU A 343 37.56 44.46 9.31
CA LEU A 343 38.38 43.26 9.47
C LEU A 343 38.56 42.61 8.11
N SER A 344 39.70 41.96 7.90
CA SER A 344 39.90 41.10 6.75
C SER A 344 39.13 39.78 6.93
N PRO A 345 38.74 39.08 5.84
CA PRO A 345 37.92 37.87 5.95
C PRO A 345 38.48 36.78 6.87
N TRP A 346 39.80 36.60 6.91
CA TRP A 346 40.42 35.60 7.78
C TRP A 346 40.35 35.99 9.27
N GLU A 347 40.36 37.29 9.61
CA GLU A 347 40.17 37.75 11.00
C GLU A 347 38.74 37.50 11.48
N VAL A 348 37.76 37.66 10.57
CA VAL A 348 36.36 37.30 10.86
C VAL A 348 36.20 35.79 11.02
N GLU A 349 36.86 35.00 10.16
CA GLU A 349 36.90 33.54 10.26
C GLU A 349 37.52 33.07 11.60
N GLU A 350 38.61 33.67 12.05
CA GLU A 350 39.22 33.35 13.36
C GLU A 350 38.28 33.69 14.54
N ILE A 351 37.53 34.79 14.45
CA ILE A 351 36.52 35.13 15.47
C ILE A 351 35.43 34.06 15.51
N PHE A 352 34.93 33.62 14.35
CA PHE A 352 33.94 32.53 14.25
C PHE A 352 34.49 31.23 14.82
N ALA A 353 35.74 30.89 14.47
CA ALA A 353 36.43 29.72 15.00
C ALA A 353 36.61 29.79 16.53
N SER A 354 36.85 30.97 17.10
CA SER A 354 36.94 31.17 18.55
C SER A 354 35.63 30.88 19.28
N CYS A 355 34.50 30.99 18.58
CA CYS A 355 33.16 30.60 19.06
C CYS A 355 32.79 29.15 18.69
N GLY A 356 33.71 28.37 18.13
CA GLY A 356 33.49 26.98 17.73
C GLY A 356 32.85 26.79 16.36
N VAL A 357 32.70 27.85 15.57
CA VAL A 357 32.16 27.79 14.20
C VAL A 357 33.33 27.54 13.24
N THR A 358 33.70 26.27 13.08
CA THR A 358 34.71 25.83 12.11
C THR A 358 34.12 24.81 11.14
N TYR A 359 34.73 24.67 9.96
CA TYR A 359 34.31 23.69 8.97
C TYR A 359 34.30 22.28 9.56
N GLU A 360 35.37 21.93 10.28
CA GLU A 360 35.50 20.63 10.94
C GLU A 360 34.37 20.38 11.94
N LYS A 361 33.99 21.39 12.74
CA LYS A 361 32.92 21.24 13.75
C LYS A 361 31.51 21.23 13.18
N ILE A 362 31.25 21.97 12.11
CA ILE A 362 29.91 22.06 11.52
C ILE A 362 29.69 20.95 10.48
N VAL A 363 30.64 20.78 9.56
CA VAL A 363 30.52 19.84 8.44
C VAL A 363 31.19 18.51 8.77
N GLY A 364 32.45 18.54 9.24
CA GLY A 364 33.24 17.33 9.48
C GLY A 364 32.65 16.40 10.55
N ASP A 365 32.36 16.92 11.74
CA ASP A 365 31.76 16.16 12.85
C ASP A 365 30.38 15.58 12.44
N PHE A 366 29.59 16.32 11.65
CA PHE A 366 28.31 15.84 11.12
C PHE A 366 28.48 14.72 10.10
N GLN A 367 29.43 14.84 9.16
CA GLN A 367 29.75 13.79 8.19
C GLN A 367 30.18 12.50 8.90
N ILE A 368 31.04 12.59 9.92
CA ILE A 368 31.46 11.43 10.74
C ILE A 368 30.26 10.79 11.44
N TYR A 369 29.42 11.60 12.09
CA TYR A 369 28.21 11.12 12.76
C TYR A 369 27.28 10.38 11.79
N ALA A 370 27.01 10.96 10.62
CA ALA A 370 26.10 10.40 9.64
C ALA A 370 26.66 9.12 8.97
N GLU A 371 27.97 9.07 8.72
CA GLU A 371 28.64 7.88 8.20
C GLU A 371 28.59 6.71 9.18
N GLU A 372 28.76 6.96 10.48
CA GLU A 372 28.63 5.94 11.52
C GLU A 372 27.19 5.40 11.59
N LYS A 373 26.17 6.22 11.32
CA LYS A 373 24.77 5.76 11.22
C LYS A 373 24.51 4.88 10.01
N VAL A 374 25.06 5.24 8.84
CA VAL A 374 24.99 4.38 7.64
C VAL A 374 25.69 3.05 7.90
N LYS A 375 26.87 3.07 8.55
CA LYS A 375 27.61 1.86 8.90
C LYS A 375 26.82 0.93 9.83
N GLN A 376 26.18 1.47 10.88
CA GLN A 376 25.32 0.68 11.78
C GLN A 376 24.17 0.00 11.01
N MET A 377 23.55 0.71 10.07
CA MET A 377 22.49 0.13 9.23
C MET A 377 23.02 -0.92 8.25
N LYS A 378 24.23 -0.73 7.73
CA LYS A 378 24.90 -1.69 6.84
C LYS A 378 25.24 -3.00 7.57
N ASP A 379 25.73 -2.91 8.80
CA ASP A 379 26.02 -4.07 9.65
C ASP A 379 24.73 -4.83 9.99
N LEU A 380 23.64 -4.11 10.24
CA LEU A 380 22.31 -4.71 10.45
C LEU A 380 21.80 -5.42 9.19
N SER A 381 21.89 -4.79 8.02
CA SER A 381 21.53 -5.41 6.73
C SER A 381 22.33 -6.69 6.49
N THR A 382 23.64 -6.66 6.73
CA THR A 382 24.52 -7.83 6.58
C THR A 382 24.14 -8.97 7.54
N THR A 383 23.71 -8.61 8.76
CA THR A 383 23.23 -9.59 9.76
C THR A 383 21.95 -10.28 9.27
N PHE A 384 21.01 -9.54 8.69
CA PHE A 384 19.78 -10.12 8.12
C PHE A 384 20.05 -10.97 6.87
N ASP A 385 20.95 -10.56 5.98
CA ASP A 385 21.38 -11.39 4.84
C ASP A 385 21.99 -12.73 5.32
N SER A 386 22.80 -12.67 6.38
CA SER A 386 23.40 -13.87 7.00
C SER A 386 22.34 -14.78 7.64
N LEU A 387 21.35 -14.19 8.31
CA LEU A 387 20.23 -14.94 8.89
C LEU A 387 19.39 -15.62 7.80
N LYS A 388 19.09 -14.90 6.71
CA LYS A 388 18.38 -15.48 5.56
C LYS A 388 19.15 -16.66 4.97
N THR A 389 20.46 -16.52 4.78
CA THR A 389 21.30 -17.61 4.26
C THR A 389 21.25 -18.86 5.14
N LYS A 390 21.24 -18.68 6.47
CA LYS A 390 21.08 -19.78 7.43
C LYS A 390 19.70 -20.42 7.37
N LEU A 391 18.64 -19.61 7.23
CA LEU A 391 17.27 -20.09 7.04
C LEU A 391 17.12 -20.90 5.75
N ASP A 392 17.66 -20.39 4.64
CA ASP A 392 17.67 -21.08 3.35
C ASP A 392 18.42 -22.43 3.46
N SER A 393 19.57 -22.44 4.15
CA SER A 393 20.36 -23.67 4.36
C SER A 393 19.62 -24.72 5.19
N ALA A 394 18.96 -24.30 6.29
CA ALA A 394 18.17 -25.20 7.13
C ALA A 394 16.95 -25.77 6.39
N VAL A 395 16.36 -25.00 5.47
CA VAL A 395 15.29 -25.47 4.58
C VAL A 395 15.82 -26.53 3.60
N GLU A 396 16.97 -26.28 2.96
CA GLU A 396 17.58 -27.23 2.02
C GLU A 396 17.97 -28.55 2.70
N GLU A 397 18.49 -28.49 3.92
CA GLU A 397 18.79 -29.67 4.74
C GLU A 397 17.52 -30.52 5.00
N ARG A 398 16.39 -29.87 5.30
CA ARG A 398 15.11 -30.58 5.49
C ARG A 398 14.58 -31.20 4.20
N ILE A 399 14.66 -30.49 3.07
CA ILE A 399 14.27 -31.02 1.76
C ILE A 399 15.13 -32.24 1.39
N THR A 400 16.44 -32.15 1.63
CA THR A 400 17.38 -33.25 1.35
C THR A 400 17.05 -34.48 2.20
N LEU A 401 16.80 -34.28 3.50
CA LEU A 401 16.43 -35.36 4.41
C LEU A 401 15.11 -36.05 3.99
N ASP A 402 14.10 -35.27 3.61
CA ASP A 402 12.82 -35.79 3.14
C ASP A 402 12.98 -36.64 1.87
N ASN A 403 13.73 -36.15 0.89
CA ASN A 403 14.04 -36.90 -0.33
C ASN A 403 14.80 -38.20 -0.04
N GLN A 404 15.74 -38.18 0.92
CA GLN A 404 16.46 -39.38 1.35
C GLN A 404 15.50 -40.42 1.94
N LEU A 405 14.66 -40.00 2.91
CA LEU A 405 13.69 -40.89 3.57
C LEU A 405 12.70 -41.47 2.55
N ALA A 406 12.18 -40.65 1.64
CA ALA A 406 11.30 -41.12 0.56
C ALA A 406 11.98 -42.18 -0.33
N GLY A 407 13.29 -42.03 -0.59
CA GLY A 407 14.10 -43.01 -1.31
C GLY A 407 14.30 -44.32 -0.55
N GLU A 408 14.57 -44.24 0.76
CA GLU A 408 14.71 -45.40 1.65
C GLU A 408 13.41 -46.20 1.73
N PHE A 409 12.24 -45.54 1.90
CA PHE A 409 10.94 -46.21 1.90
C PHE A 409 10.64 -46.93 0.58
N LYS A 410 10.92 -46.29 -0.57
CA LYS A 410 10.78 -46.94 -1.89
C LYS A 410 11.66 -48.18 -2.03
N THR A 411 12.84 -48.16 -1.41
CA THR A 411 13.78 -49.29 -1.43
C THR A 411 13.30 -50.42 -0.53
N TRP A 412 12.80 -50.09 0.66
CA TRP A 412 12.24 -51.06 1.61
C TRP A 412 11.01 -51.79 1.03
N TYR A 413 10.06 -51.05 0.43
CA TYR A 413 8.89 -51.63 -0.22
C TYR A 413 9.21 -52.61 -1.36
N LYS A 414 10.34 -52.44 -2.05
CA LYS A 414 10.80 -53.33 -3.13
C LYS A 414 11.51 -54.59 -2.65
N LYS A 415 11.84 -54.69 -1.36
CA LYS A 415 12.58 -55.83 -0.78
C LYS A 415 11.71 -56.77 0.04
N GLU A 416 10.62 -56.27 0.60
CA GLU A 416 9.72 -57.01 1.51
C GLU A 416 8.43 -57.48 0.83
N PHE A 417 8.17 -57.02 -0.40
CA PHE A 417 7.11 -57.45 -1.31
C PHE A 417 7.70 -57.60 -2.71
#